data_AF-A0AAW2R433-F1
#
_entry.id   AF-A0AAW2R433-F1
#
_cell.length_a   1.000
_cell.length_b   1.000
_cell.length_c   1.000
_cell.angle_alpha   90.00
_cell.angle_beta   90.00
_cell.angle_gamma   90.00
#
_symmetry.space_group_name_H-M   'P 1'
#
loop_
_entity.id
_entity.type
_entity.pdbx_description
1 polymer ?
#
loop_
_entity_poly.entity_id
_entity_poly.type
_entity_poly.pdbx_seq_one_letter_code
_entity_poly.pdbx_strand_id
1 'polypeptide(L)' 'MKESGFVIPQEIPSHSWIRRGLDAAPNRYGIKPGRHWDGVDRSTGYEKELFKRMNEKRATEREAYLWSVSDNLAIRIL' A
#
# COMPACT_ATOMS: atom_id res chain seq x y z
N MET A 1 -16.66 43.23 -16.79
CA MET A 1 -15.85 42.00 -16.91
C MET A 1 -16.82 40.83 -16.81
N LYS A 2 -17.03 40.05 -17.88
CA LYS A 2 -17.92 38.89 -17.79
C LYS A 2 -17.22 37.88 -16.89
N GLU A 3 -17.72 37.69 -15.68
CA GLU A 3 -17.27 36.61 -14.80
C GLU A 3 -17.43 35.31 -15.58
N SER A 4 -16.32 34.64 -15.86
CA SER A 4 -16.33 33.41 -16.62
C SER A 4 -17.16 32.39 -15.83
N GLY A 5 -18.37 32.08 -16.30
CA GLY A 5 -19.30 31.10 -15.70
C GLY A 5 -18.81 29.65 -15.73
N PHE A 6 -17.50 29.43 -15.84
CA PHE A 6 -16.87 28.12 -15.78
C PHE A 6 -16.73 27.71 -14.30
N VAL A 7 -17.77 27.06 -13.79
CA VAL A 7 -17.75 26.44 -12.46
C VAL A 7 -17.20 25.02 -12.62
N ILE A 8 -16.04 24.74 -12.02
CA ILE A 8 -15.51 23.38 -11.95
C ILE A 8 -16.37 22.60 -10.95
N PRO A 9 -17.08 21.53 -11.36
CA PRO A 9 -17.88 20.73 -10.44
C PRO A 9 -17.01 20.18 -9.31
N GLN A 10 -17.38 20.45 -8.07
CA GLN A 10 -16.69 19.94 -6.88
C GLN A 10 -17.19 18.56 -6.45
N GLU A 11 -18.21 18.05 -7.13
CA GLU A 11 -18.81 16.75 -6.81
C GLU A 11 -17.87 15.58 -7.12
N ILE A 12 -18.07 14.50 -6.38
CA ILE A 12 -17.37 13.23 -6.64
C ILE A 12 -18.05 12.54 -7.83
N PRO A 13 -17.33 12.18 -8.90
CA PRO A 13 -17.90 11.46 -10.05
C PRO A 13 -18.53 10.12 -9.66
N SER A 14 -19.56 9.69 -10.41
CA SER A 14 -20.22 8.38 -10.22
C SER A 14 -19.24 7.20 -10.26
N HIS A 15 -18.27 7.24 -11.18
CA HIS A 15 -17.26 6.21 -11.38
C HIS A 15 -16.09 6.26 -10.38
N SER A 16 -16.09 7.24 -9.48
CA SER A 16 -15.02 7.39 -8.48
C SER A 16 -14.89 6.17 -7.58
N TRP A 17 -13.66 5.78 -7.29
CA TRP A 17 -13.32 4.77 -6.29
C TRP A 17 -13.99 5.03 -4.93
N ILE A 18 -14.21 6.31 -4.58
CA ILE A 18 -14.89 6.72 -3.34
C ILE A 18 -16.36 6.33 -3.36
N ARG A 19 -17.09 6.62 -4.46
CA ARG A 19 -18.51 6.24 -4.58
C ARG A 19 -18.70 4.74 -4.74
N ARG A 20 -17.71 4.06 -5.32
CA ARG A 20 -17.71 2.61 -5.51
C ARG A 20 -17.31 1.85 -4.24
N GLY A 21 -16.80 2.53 -3.21
CA GLY A 21 -16.33 1.89 -1.97
C GLY A 21 -15.16 0.92 -2.19
N LEU A 22 -14.28 1.22 -3.16
CA LEU A 22 -13.13 0.38 -3.46
C LEU A 22 -11.96 0.70 -2.53
N ASP A 23 -11.21 -0.32 -2.12
CA ASP A 23 -9.94 -0.11 -1.43
C ASP A 23 -8.84 0.23 -2.44
N ALA A 24 -8.16 1.35 -2.19
CA ALA A 24 -7.04 1.77 -3.01
C ALA A 24 -5.82 0.89 -2.77
N ALA A 25 -5.12 0.52 -3.84
CA ALA A 25 -3.85 -0.18 -3.73
C ALA A 25 -2.85 0.68 -2.94
N PRO A 26 -2.17 0.10 -1.92
CA PRO A 26 -1.19 0.84 -1.15
C PRO A 26 0.01 1.17 -2.03
N ASN A 27 0.60 2.35 -1.80
CA ASN A 27 1.89 2.74 -2.35
C ASN A 27 2.85 3.05 -1.21
N ARG A 28 4.15 3.04 -1.51
CA ARG A 28 5.23 3.40 -0.57
C ARG A 28 5.04 4.70 0.19
N TYR A 29 4.30 5.66 -0.38
CA TYR A 29 4.11 6.99 0.20
C TYR A 29 2.81 7.13 1.00
N GLY A 30 1.95 6.10 1.05
CA GLY A 30 0.65 6.16 1.70
C GLY A 30 -0.32 7.18 1.10
N ILE A 31 -0.06 7.64 -0.13
CA ILE A 31 -0.89 8.66 -0.79
C ILE A 31 -2.17 8.00 -1.30
N LYS A 32 -3.33 8.57 -0.93
CA LYS A 32 -4.62 8.07 -1.43
C LYS A 32 -4.91 8.61 -2.85
N PRO A 33 -5.61 7.85 -3.70
CA PRO A 33 -6.01 8.31 -5.01
C PRO A 33 -6.96 9.51 -4.95
N GLY A 34 -6.91 10.37 -5.97
CA GLY A 34 -7.81 11.51 -6.07
C GLY A 34 -9.28 11.10 -6.31
N ARG A 35 -10.21 12.03 -6.10
CA ARG A 35 -11.67 11.78 -6.27
C ARG A 35 -12.09 11.33 -7.67
N HIS A 36 -11.27 11.54 -8.69
CA HIS A 36 -11.55 11.14 -10.07
C HIS A 36 -10.96 9.78 -10.46
N TRP A 37 -10.19 9.15 -9.57
CA TRP A 37 -9.67 7.82 -9.86
C TRP A 37 -10.83 6.83 -9.94
N ASP A 38 -10.82 5.99 -10.96
CA ASP A 38 -11.90 5.05 -11.27
C ASP A 38 -11.84 3.76 -10.45
N GLY A 39 -10.76 3.53 -9.71
CA GLY A 39 -10.58 2.35 -8.87
C GLY A 39 -9.92 1.16 -9.59
N VAL A 40 -9.52 1.32 -10.85
CA VAL A 40 -8.84 0.26 -11.60
C VAL A 40 -7.33 0.45 -11.45
N ASP A 41 -6.66 -0.55 -10.89
CA ASP A 41 -5.19 -0.59 -10.83
C ASP A 41 -4.61 -0.81 -12.24
N ARG A 42 -3.77 0.12 -12.66
CA ARG A 42 -3.04 0.11 -13.94
C ARG A 42 -1.53 0.12 -13.74
N SER A 43 -1.07 -0.35 -12.57
CA SER A 43 0.34 -0.42 -12.25
C SER A 43 1.06 -1.55 -13.00
N THR A 44 2.39 -1.46 -13.07
CA THR A 44 3.25 -2.54 -13.57
C THR A 44 3.46 -3.66 -12.55
N GLY A 45 2.94 -3.51 -11.32
CA GLY A 45 3.15 -4.45 -10.21
C GLY A 45 4.34 -4.17 -9.30
N TYR A 46 5.14 -3.12 -9.56
CA TYR A 46 6.35 -2.80 -8.77
C TYR A 46 6.08 -2.65 -7.26
N GLU A 47 5.05 -1.89 -6.89
CA GLU A 47 4.71 -1.64 -5.48
C GLU A 47 4.34 -2.97 -4.78
N LYS A 48 3.57 -3.83 -5.45
CA LYS A 48 3.21 -5.17 -4.95
C LYS A 48 4.45 -6.05 -4.73
N GLU A 49 5.38 -6.05 -5.68
CA GLU A 49 6.62 -6.82 -5.56
C GLU A 49 7.51 -6.28 -4.44
N LEU A 50 7.59 -4.96 -4.28
CA LEU A 50 8.36 -4.32 -3.22
C LEU A 50 7.84 -4.69 -1.83
N PHE A 51 6.51 -4.65 -1.62
CA PHE A 51 5.90 -5.10 -0.36
C PHE A 51 6.18 -6.59 -0.09
N LYS A 52 6.15 -7.42 -1.14
CA LYS A 52 6.47 -8.84 -1.03
C LYS A 52 7.92 -9.04 -0.55
N ARG A 53 8.89 -8.42 -1.22
CA ARG A 53 10.32 -8.52 -0.87
C ARG A 53 10.60 -8.02 0.55
N MET A 54 9.95 -6.93 0.97
CA MET A 54 10.09 -6.40 2.32
C MET A 54 9.55 -7.37 3.38
N ASN A 55 8.41 -8.01 3.12
CA ASN A 55 7.84 -9.01 4.02
C ASN A 55 8.70 -10.27 4.09
N GLU A 56 9.21 -10.74 2.95
CA GLU A 56 10.13 -11.88 2.87
C GLU A 56 11.39 -11.61 3.69
N LYS A 57 12.03 -10.45 3.52
CA LYS A 57 13.21 -10.06 4.30
C LYS A 57 12.94 -10.07 5.81
N ARG A 58 11.81 -9.47 6.25
CA ARG A 58 11.42 -9.43 7.66
C ARG A 58 11.14 -10.83 8.22
N ALA A 59 10.55 -11.71 7.42
CA ALA A 59 10.30 -13.10 7.82
C ALA A 59 11.62 -13.86 8.03
N THR A 60 12.55 -13.76 7.08
CA THR A 60 13.87 -14.40 7.19
C THR A 60 14.68 -13.89 8.38
N GLU A 61 14.70 -12.57 8.61
CA GLU A 61 15.37 -11.98 9.79
C GLU A 61 14.76 -12.48 11.10
N ARG A 62 13.43 -12.61 11.15
CA ARG A 62 12.71 -13.13 12.33
C ARG A 62 13.01 -14.61 12.55
N GLU A 63 13.04 -15.42 11.50
CA GLU A 63 13.42 -16.83 11.59
C GLU A 63 14.86 -16.97 12.08
N ALA A 64 15.82 -16.26 11.48
CA ALA A 64 17.22 -16.28 11.89
C ALA A 64 17.40 -15.88 13.37
N TYR A 65 16.66 -14.87 13.84
CA TYR A 65 16.65 -14.48 15.24
C TYR A 65 16.17 -15.62 16.14
N LEU A 66 15.03 -16.26 15.83
CA LEU A 66 14.49 -17.36 16.62
C LEU A 66 15.43 -18.57 16.66
N TRP A 67 16.06 -18.91 15.54
CA TRP A 67 17.10 -19.95 15.48
C TRP A 67 18.28 -19.62 16.38
N SER A 68 18.81 -18.39 16.32
CA SER A 68 19.94 -17.97 17.16
C SER A 68 19.62 -18.01 18.66
N VAL A 69 18.38 -17.66 19.04
CA VAL A 69 17.95 -17.72 20.45
C VAL A 69 17.86 -19.17 20.91
N SER A 70 17.32 -20.06 20.07
CA SER A 70 17.22 -21.49 20.38
C SER A 70 18.59 -22.13 20.57
N ASP A 71 19.55 -21.87 19.68
CA ASP A 71 20.91 -22.40 19.77
C ASP A 71 21.62 -21.91 21.04
N ASN A 72 21.46 -20.62 21.37
CA ASN A 72 22.02 -20.06 22.60
C ASN A 72 21.39 -20.64 23.88
N LEU A 73 20.08 -20.95 23.86
CA LEU A 73 19.42 -21.58 24.99
C LEU A 73 19.89 -23.04 25.18
N ALA A 74 20.11 -23.76 24.08
CA ALA A 74 20.60 -25.13 24.10
C ALA A 74 22.02 -25.25 24.66
N ILE A 75 22.90 -24.27 24.40
CA ILE A 75 24.28 -24.24 24.93
C ILE A 75 24.32 -23.93 26.43
N ARG A 76 23.29 -23.27 26.99
CA ARG A 76 23.26 -22.85 28.40
C ARG A 76 22.64 -23.86 29.37
N ILE A 77 22.03 -24.93 28.86
CA ILE A 77 21.32 -25.96 29.64
C ILE A 77 22.12 -27.28 29.69
N LEU A 78 23.29 -27.33 29.03
CA LEU A 78 24.31 -28.39 29.18
C LEU A 78 25.46 -27.88 30.05
#